data_AF-A0A645BH37-F1
#
_entry.id   AF-A0A645BH37-F1
#
_cell.length_a   1.000
_cell.length_b   1.000
_cell.length_c   1.000
_cell.angle_alpha   90.00
_cell.angle_beta   90.00
_cell.angle_gamma   90.00
#
_symmetry.space_group_name_H-M   'P 1'
#
loop_
_entity.id
_entity.type
_entity.pdbx_description
1 polymer ?
#
loop_
_entity_poly.entity_id
_entity_poly.type
_entity_poly.pdbx_seq_one_letter_code
_entity_poly.pdbx_strand_id
1 'polypeptide(L)'
;MVGAGNIGLIVSYQLRQAGVEIAAIVEAMPKIGGYWVHAAKIRRLGIPILLRHTIVEAVGDKVIEGAVIQELDDKFQLIGEPTKIDCDVICMAVGLTPTTELFWQAGAKMQYCPQLCGHVPFRDNTMRTSNPDIWVAGDASGIEEASAAMVEGRIAGFSAAKALGCKVKEGSFKEYWTRLDHLRAGEVGEKIRGGICQVLVDGWEA
;
A
#
# COMPACT_ATOMS: atom_id res chain seq x y z
N MET A 1 -5.83 -16.39 4.65
CA MET A 1 -5.28 -15.07 4.25
C MET A 1 -4.27 -15.29 3.13
N VAL A 2 -4.37 -14.56 2.03
CA VAL A 2 -3.42 -14.59 0.91
C VAL A 2 -2.60 -13.30 0.96
N GLY A 3 -1.29 -13.43 1.16
CA GLY A 3 -0.32 -12.34 1.33
C GLY A 3 0.19 -12.21 2.77
N ALA A 4 1.51 -12.13 2.93
CA ALA A 4 2.21 -11.89 4.19
C ALA A 4 2.94 -10.53 4.21
N GLY A 5 2.41 -9.55 3.47
CA GLY A 5 2.76 -8.13 3.62
C GLY A 5 2.23 -7.52 4.93
N ASN A 6 2.50 -6.24 5.18
CA ASN A 6 2.04 -5.53 6.38
C ASN A 6 0.53 -5.71 6.61
N ILE A 7 -0.28 -5.48 5.58
CA ILE A 7 -1.75 -5.61 5.65
C ILE A 7 -2.16 -7.05 5.99
N GLY A 8 -1.66 -8.04 5.25
CA GLY A 8 -2.03 -9.44 5.47
C GLY A 8 -1.73 -9.90 6.90
N LEU A 9 -0.60 -9.49 7.47
CA LEU A 9 -0.23 -9.81 8.85
C LEU A 9 -1.07 -9.03 9.88
N ILE A 10 -1.26 -7.72 9.71
CA ILE A 10 -2.03 -6.89 10.65
C ILE A 10 -3.50 -7.33 10.67
N VAL A 11 -4.10 -7.52 9.51
CA VAL A 11 -5.51 -7.91 9.38
C VAL A 11 -5.71 -9.32 9.94
N SER A 12 -4.80 -10.27 9.66
CA SER A 12 -4.88 -11.61 10.27
C SER A 12 -4.81 -11.56 11.80
N TYR A 13 -3.98 -10.68 12.35
CA TYR A 13 -3.89 -10.48 13.80
C TYR A 13 -5.18 -9.90 14.38
N GLN A 14 -5.75 -8.87 13.73
CA GLN A 14 -7.00 -8.24 14.15
C GLN A 14 -8.20 -9.18 14.04
N LEU A 15 -8.29 -9.97 12.96
CA LEU A 15 -9.30 -11.01 12.80
C LEU A 15 -9.20 -12.04 13.93
N ARG A 16 -7.97 -12.48 14.27
CA ARG A 16 -7.77 -13.40 15.39
C ARG A 16 -8.20 -12.81 16.74
N GLN A 17 -7.99 -11.50 16.96
CA GLN A 17 -8.49 -10.78 18.14
C GLN A 17 -10.01 -10.68 18.17
N ALA A 18 -10.66 -10.59 16.99
CA ALA A 18 -12.10 -10.60 16.84
C ALA A 18 -12.74 -12.01 16.96
N GLY A 19 -11.94 -13.04 17.24
CA GLY A 19 -12.41 -14.42 17.41
C GLY A 19 -12.45 -15.25 16.14
N VAL A 20 -11.98 -14.72 15.01
CA VAL A 20 -11.87 -15.47 13.75
C VAL A 20 -10.70 -16.45 13.82
N GLU A 21 -10.93 -17.68 13.41
CA GLU A 21 -9.87 -18.68 13.22
C GLU A 21 -9.13 -18.41 11.91
N ILE A 22 -7.80 -18.32 11.98
CA ILE A 22 -6.96 -18.15 10.79
C ILE A 22 -6.33 -19.49 10.47
N ALA A 23 -6.91 -20.20 9.49
CA ALA A 23 -6.41 -21.50 9.05
C ALA A 23 -4.95 -21.42 8.56
N ALA A 24 -4.65 -20.43 7.71
CA ALA A 24 -3.29 -20.13 7.26
C ALA A 24 -3.15 -18.72 6.68
N ILE A 25 -1.91 -18.23 6.68
CA ILE A 25 -1.45 -17.15 5.81
C ILE A 25 -0.58 -17.79 4.71
N VAL A 26 -0.90 -17.60 3.44
CA VAL A 26 -0.07 -18.05 2.31
C VAL A 26 0.63 -16.87 1.66
N GLU A 27 1.88 -17.03 1.26
CA GLU A 27 2.71 -15.98 0.64
C GLU A 27 3.46 -16.57 -0.54
N ALA A 28 3.35 -15.93 -1.70
CA ALA A 28 3.99 -16.41 -2.92
C ALA A 28 5.52 -16.27 -2.85
N MET A 29 6.01 -15.26 -2.13
CA MET A 29 7.45 -15.03 -1.95
C MET A 29 8.09 -16.06 -0.99
N PRO A 30 9.40 -16.32 -1.12
CA PRO A 30 10.14 -17.17 -0.18
C PRO A 30 10.46 -16.49 1.16
N LYS A 31 9.83 -15.35 1.44
CA LYS A 31 10.05 -14.54 2.63
C LYS A 31 8.79 -13.78 3.01
N ILE A 32 8.69 -13.41 4.28
CA ILE A 32 7.63 -12.53 4.78
C ILE A 32 7.91 -11.10 4.32
N GLY A 33 6.93 -10.45 3.69
CA GLY A 33 7.05 -9.09 3.17
C GLY A 33 6.78 -7.99 4.22
N GLY A 34 5.98 -8.27 5.24
CA GLY A 34 5.64 -7.31 6.29
C GLY A 34 6.68 -7.23 7.42
N TYR A 35 6.53 -6.23 8.27
CA TYR A 35 7.45 -5.99 9.38
C TYR A 35 7.48 -7.15 10.37
N TRP A 36 8.68 -7.43 10.87
CA TRP A 36 8.95 -8.52 11.79
C TRP A 36 8.05 -8.50 13.04
N VAL A 37 7.74 -7.31 13.55
CA VAL A 37 6.84 -7.15 14.71
C VAL A 37 5.43 -7.66 14.46
N HIS A 38 4.92 -7.60 13.23
CA HIS A 38 3.61 -8.16 12.87
C HIS A 38 3.70 -9.67 12.67
N ALA A 39 4.75 -10.14 12.00
CA ALA A 39 5.00 -11.56 11.79
C ALA A 39 5.17 -12.33 13.12
N ALA A 40 5.91 -11.74 14.07
CA ALA A 40 6.13 -12.33 15.39
C ALA A 40 4.82 -12.53 16.17
N LYS A 41 3.87 -11.59 16.08
CA LYS A 41 2.54 -11.72 16.69
C LYS A 41 1.75 -12.90 16.12
N ILE A 42 1.74 -13.03 14.79
CA ILE A 42 1.08 -14.15 14.09
C ILE A 42 1.69 -15.50 14.53
N ARG A 43 3.02 -15.60 14.52
CA ARG A 43 3.72 -16.82 14.95
C ARG A 43 3.46 -17.18 16.41
N ARG A 44 3.39 -16.18 17.30
CA ARG A 44 3.07 -16.37 18.73
C ARG A 44 1.66 -16.92 18.94
N LEU A 45 0.73 -16.65 18.02
CA LEU A 45 -0.63 -17.17 18.03
C LEU A 45 -0.76 -18.57 17.42
N GLY A 46 0.35 -19.17 16.96
CA GLY A 46 0.37 -20.50 16.34
C GLY A 46 -0.21 -20.53 14.93
N ILE A 47 -0.44 -19.37 14.30
CA ILE A 47 -0.99 -19.29 12.95
C ILE A 47 0.12 -19.62 11.94
N PRO A 48 -0.07 -20.60 11.05
CA PRO A 48 0.95 -20.97 10.06
C PRO A 48 1.07 -19.89 8.98
N ILE A 49 2.32 -19.60 8.60
CA ILE A 49 2.67 -18.75 7.46
C ILE A 49 3.40 -19.63 6.44
N LEU A 50 2.72 -19.97 5.36
CA LEU A 50 3.22 -20.84 4.29
C LEU A 50 3.84 -19.96 3.21
N LEU A 51 5.18 -19.97 3.14
CA LEU A 51 5.94 -19.25 2.11
C LEU A 51 6.01 -20.10 0.85
N ARG A 52 6.22 -19.45 -0.31
CA ARG A 52 6.15 -20.11 -1.62
C ARG A 52 4.81 -20.80 -1.87
N HIS A 53 3.71 -20.28 -1.36
CA HIS A 53 2.38 -20.86 -1.59
C HIS A 53 1.42 -19.80 -2.13
N THR A 54 0.57 -20.19 -3.06
CA THR A 54 -0.55 -19.37 -3.53
C THR A 54 -1.85 -20.16 -3.48
N ILE A 55 -2.96 -19.43 -3.48
CA ILE A 55 -4.26 -20.00 -3.79
C ILE A 55 -4.36 -20.28 -5.30
N VAL A 56 -4.93 -21.43 -5.67
CA VAL A 56 -5.18 -21.83 -7.06
C VAL A 56 -6.67 -22.00 -7.37
N GLU A 57 -7.49 -22.27 -6.35
CA GLU A 57 -8.93 -22.44 -6.49
C GLU A 57 -9.66 -21.99 -5.22
N ALA A 58 -10.80 -21.32 -5.39
CA ALA A 58 -11.78 -21.10 -4.34
C ALA A 58 -12.89 -22.13 -4.50
N VAL A 59 -13.11 -22.94 -3.47
CA VAL A 59 -14.05 -24.06 -3.50
C VAL A 59 -15.40 -23.61 -2.95
N GLY A 60 -16.47 -23.92 -3.69
CA GLY A 60 -17.85 -23.61 -3.31
C GLY A 60 -18.67 -23.11 -4.50
N ASP A 61 -19.99 -23.06 -4.35
CA ASP A 61 -20.91 -22.53 -5.38
C ASP A 61 -21.33 -21.10 -5.03
N LYS A 62 -22.21 -20.95 -4.04
CA LYS A 62 -22.74 -19.64 -3.59
C LYS A 62 -21.93 -19.01 -2.47
N VAL A 63 -21.20 -19.83 -1.72
CA VAL A 63 -20.39 -19.45 -0.57
C VAL A 63 -19.08 -20.22 -0.61
N ILE A 64 -18.04 -19.69 0.01
CA ILE A 64 -16.75 -20.37 0.13
C ILE A 64 -16.90 -21.51 1.14
N GLU A 65 -16.41 -22.68 0.75
CA GLU A 65 -16.31 -23.90 1.57
C GLU A 65 -14.87 -24.39 1.68
N GLY A 66 -13.96 -23.80 0.91
CA GLY A 66 -12.52 -24.05 1.03
C GLY A 66 -11.68 -23.24 0.05
N ALA A 67 -10.38 -23.39 0.20
CA ALA A 67 -9.37 -22.86 -0.70
C ALA A 67 -8.38 -23.99 -1.04
N VAL A 68 -8.07 -24.15 -2.32
CA VAL A 68 -6.96 -25.01 -2.74
C VAL A 68 -5.71 -24.15 -2.85
N ILE A 69 -4.65 -24.56 -2.18
CA ILE A 69 -3.34 -23.90 -2.21
C ILE A 69 -2.31 -24.83 -2.82
N GLN A 70 -1.26 -24.25 -3.40
CA GLN A 70 -0.17 -25.03 -4.00
C GLN A 70 1.16 -24.28 -3.90
N GLU A 71 2.26 -25.03 -3.86
CA GLU A 71 3.61 -24.51 -3.77
C GLU A 71 4.06 -23.87 -5.10
N LEU A 72 4.97 -22.90 -5.01
CA LEU A 72 5.55 -22.14 -6.11
C LEU A 72 7.07 -22.26 -6.15
N ASP A 73 7.62 -22.44 -7.35
CA ASP A 73 9.06 -22.35 -7.59
C ASP A 73 9.56 -20.89 -7.68
N ASP A 74 10.85 -20.70 -7.93
CA ASP A 74 11.46 -19.35 -8.09
C ASP A 74 10.97 -18.59 -9.33
N LYS A 75 10.29 -19.26 -10.27
CA LYS A 75 9.68 -18.69 -11.47
C LYS A 75 8.17 -18.52 -11.32
N PHE A 76 7.64 -18.64 -10.10
CA PHE A 76 6.22 -18.61 -9.79
C PHE A 76 5.40 -19.65 -10.58
N GLN A 77 6.01 -20.79 -10.90
CA GLN A 77 5.30 -21.94 -11.46
C GLN A 77 4.81 -22.85 -10.35
N LEU A 78 3.61 -23.41 -10.54
CA LEU A 78 3.01 -24.36 -9.60
C LEU A 78 3.83 -25.65 -9.55
N ILE A 79 4.17 -26.07 -8.34
CA ILE A 79 4.90 -27.32 -8.07
C ILE A 79 4.26 -28.07 -6.91
N GLY A 80 4.58 -29.35 -6.80
CA GLY A 80 4.01 -30.23 -5.76
C GLY A 80 2.51 -30.46 -5.94
N GLU A 81 1.92 -31.17 -4.97
CA GLU A 81 0.49 -31.48 -5.00
C GLU A 81 -0.34 -30.35 -4.36
N PRO A 82 -1.50 -30.01 -4.95
CA PRO A 82 -2.42 -29.05 -4.35
C PRO A 82 -2.99 -29.58 -3.04
N THR A 83 -3.13 -28.69 -2.06
CA THR A 83 -3.71 -29.01 -0.75
C THR A 83 -4.96 -28.18 -0.52
N LYS A 84 -6.07 -28.83 -0.16
CA LYS A 84 -7.31 -28.13 0.23
C LYS A 84 -7.23 -27.72 1.70
N ILE A 85 -7.64 -26.49 1.97
CA ILE A 85 -7.90 -25.94 3.31
C ILE A 85 -9.40 -25.64 3.39
N ASP A 86 -10.09 -26.23 4.35
CA ASP A 86 -11.48 -25.88 4.65
C ASP A 86 -11.52 -24.47 5.28
N CYS A 87 -12.32 -23.58 4.68
CA CYS A 87 -12.52 -22.22 5.15
C CYS A 87 -13.80 -21.66 4.54
N ASP A 88 -14.35 -20.63 5.18
CA ASP A 88 -15.56 -19.92 4.74
C ASP A 88 -15.26 -18.51 4.21
N VAL A 89 -14.01 -18.04 4.35
CA VAL A 89 -13.54 -16.72 3.91
C VAL A 89 -12.12 -16.79 3.37
N ILE A 90 -11.92 -16.20 2.19
CA ILE A 90 -10.59 -15.95 1.61
C ILE A 90 -10.33 -14.44 1.60
N CYS A 91 -9.41 -13.98 2.46
CA CYS A 91 -8.94 -12.60 2.43
C CYS A 91 -7.75 -12.45 1.48
N MET A 92 -7.86 -11.52 0.52
CA MET A 92 -6.80 -11.20 -0.45
C MET A 92 -6.06 -9.92 -0.05
N ALA A 93 -4.77 -10.03 0.26
CA ALA A 93 -3.89 -8.92 0.63
C ALA A 93 -2.61 -8.94 -0.23
N VAL A 94 -2.77 -8.88 -1.56
CA VAL A 94 -1.74 -9.18 -2.56
C VAL A 94 -1.15 -7.95 -3.27
N GLY A 95 -1.42 -6.75 -2.76
CA GLY A 95 -0.90 -5.51 -3.32
C GLY A 95 -1.93 -4.38 -3.25
N LEU A 96 -1.48 -3.18 -3.61
CA LEU A 96 -2.29 -1.96 -3.65
C LEU A 96 -1.95 -1.20 -4.93
N THR A 97 -2.92 -0.42 -5.42
CA THR A 97 -2.73 0.52 -6.53
C THR A 97 -3.40 1.84 -6.14
N PRO A 98 -2.75 2.99 -6.40
CA PRO A 98 -3.35 4.30 -6.18
C PRO A 98 -4.69 4.45 -6.92
N THR A 99 -5.72 4.89 -6.21
CA THR A 99 -7.02 5.29 -6.79
C THR A 99 -6.88 6.69 -7.39
N THR A 100 -6.85 6.79 -8.72
CA THR A 100 -6.43 8.02 -9.43
C THR A 100 -7.41 8.53 -10.48
N GLU A 101 -8.60 7.95 -10.55
CA GLU A 101 -9.62 8.24 -11.56
C GLU A 101 -10.03 9.71 -11.57
N LEU A 102 -10.11 10.35 -10.39
CA LEU A 102 -10.46 11.76 -10.28
C LEU A 102 -9.38 12.70 -10.85
N PHE A 103 -8.10 12.33 -10.75
CA PHE A 103 -7.01 13.12 -11.34
C PHE A 103 -7.04 13.04 -12.87
N TRP A 104 -7.33 11.86 -13.42
CA TRP A 104 -7.55 11.68 -14.85
C TRP A 104 -8.71 12.52 -15.37
N GLN A 105 -9.87 12.45 -14.70
CA GLN A 105 -11.05 13.23 -15.09
C GLN A 105 -10.80 14.74 -15.04
N ALA A 106 -9.93 15.19 -14.13
CA ALA A 106 -9.57 16.58 -14.01
C ALA A 106 -8.40 17.03 -14.91
N GLY A 107 -7.93 16.17 -15.82
CA GLY A 107 -6.86 16.51 -16.76
C GLY A 107 -5.48 16.69 -16.11
N ALA A 108 -5.24 16.07 -14.95
CA ALA A 108 -3.92 16.06 -14.36
C ALA A 108 -2.92 15.29 -15.25
N LYS A 109 -1.67 15.75 -15.31
CA LYS A 109 -0.56 15.01 -15.90
C LYS A 109 -0.25 13.81 -15.01
N MET A 110 -0.26 12.62 -15.60
CA MET A 110 -0.10 11.35 -14.90
C MET A 110 1.16 10.63 -15.37
N GLN A 111 1.75 9.82 -14.49
CA GLN A 111 2.87 8.95 -14.84
C GLN A 111 2.71 7.58 -14.18
N TYR A 112 3.00 6.52 -14.93
CA TYR A 112 3.20 5.20 -14.35
C TYR A 112 4.55 5.12 -13.64
N CYS A 113 4.52 4.89 -12.34
CA CYS A 113 5.71 4.77 -11.51
C CYS A 113 5.63 3.48 -10.67
N PRO A 114 6.32 2.38 -11.06
CA PRO A 114 6.33 1.12 -10.32
C PRO A 114 6.80 1.26 -8.86
N GLN A 115 7.62 2.27 -8.60
CA GLN A 115 8.09 2.62 -7.27
C GLN A 115 7.00 3.15 -6.35
N LEU A 116 5.95 3.75 -6.93
CA LEU A 116 4.79 4.32 -6.24
C LEU A 116 3.53 3.46 -6.44
N CYS A 117 3.72 2.19 -6.83
CA CYS A 117 2.67 1.17 -6.98
C CYS A 117 1.62 1.46 -8.06
N GLY A 118 1.92 2.28 -9.06
CA GLY A 118 1.05 2.45 -10.23
C GLY A 118 1.10 3.82 -10.87
N HIS A 119 -0.03 4.24 -11.46
CA HIS A 119 -0.19 5.58 -11.97
C HIS A 119 -0.40 6.57 -10.82
N VAL A 120 0.30 7.69 -10.86
CA VAL A 120 0.16 8.80 -9.91
C VAL A 120 0.21 10.13 -10.66
N PRO A 121 -0.41 11.20 -10.14
CA PRO A 121 -0.27 12.52 -10.73
C PRO A 121 1.11 13.11 -10.45
N PHE A 122 1.62 13.88 -11.41
CA PHE A 122 2.71 14.81 -11.13
C PHE A 122 2.28 15.84 -10.09
N ARG A 123 3.21 16.30 -9.27
CA ARG A 123 2.94 17.28 -8.22
C ARG A 123 4.13 18.18 -7.92
N ASP A 124 3.88 19.37 -7.40
CA ASP A 124 4.93 20.24 -6.88
C ASP A 124 5.15 20.05 -5.36
N ASN A 125 6.08 20.81 -4.77
CA ASN A 125 6.38 20.77 -3.33
C ASN A 125 5.23 21.22 -2.42
N THR A 126 4.17 21.79 -2.99
CA THR A 126 2.93 22.14 -2.29
C THR A 126 1.87 21.04 -2.41
N MET A 127 2.21 19.94 -3.07
CA MET A 127 1.35 18.82 -3.46
C MET A 127 0.31 19.18 -4.54
N ARG A 128 0.47 20.32 -5.22
CA ARG A 128 -0.44 20.73 -6.30
C ARG A 128 -0.14 19.93 -7.56
N THR A 129 -1.18 19.42 -8.21
CA THR A 129 -1.07 18.71 -9.49
C THR A 129 -0.93 19.69 -10.65
N SER A 130 -0.86 19.18 -11.90
CA SER A 130 -0.83 20.06 -13.08
C SER A 130 -2.14 20.82 -13.28
N ASN A 131 -3.23 20.39 -12.66
CA ASN A 131 -4.44 21.17 -12.57
C ASN A 131 -4.30 22.14 -11.39
N PRO A 132 -4.40 23.47 -11.61
CA PRO A 132 -4.13 24.49 -10.60
C PRO A 132 -5.11 24.46 -9.41
N ASP A 133 -6.28 23.84 -9.57
CA ASP A 133 -7.32 23.75 -8.56
C ASP A 133 -7.31 22.42 -7.79
N ILE A 134 -6.32 21.54 -8.04
CA ILE A 134 -6.28 20.19 -7.48
C ILE A 134 -4.94 19.86 -6.85
N TRP A 135 -5.02 19.31 -5.63
CA TRP A 135 -3.90 18.78 -4.85
C TRP A 135 -4.07 17.28 -4.63
N VAL A 136 -2.95 16.56 -4.51
CA VAL A 136 -2.90 15.12 -4.23
C VAL A 136 -2.29 14.87 -2.86
N ALA A 137 -2.72 13.83 -2.15
CA ALA A 137 -2.09 13.42 -0.90
C ALA A 137 -2.34 11.94 -0.59
N GLY A 138 -1.47 11.36 0.23
CA GLY A 138 -1.61 9.99 0.69
C GLY A 138 -1.42 8.97 -0.41
N ASP A 139 -2.11 7.86 -0.32
CA ASP A 139 -1.94 6.72 -1.24
C ASP A 139 -2.27 7.07 -2.69
N ALA A 140 -3.00 8.15 -2.94
CA ALA A 140 -3.23 8.69 -4.28
C ALA A 140 -1.97 9.34 -4.91
N SER A 141 -1.01 9.83 -4.12
CA SER A 141 0.30 10.33 -4.57
C SER A 141 1.35 9.24 -4.71
N GLY A 142 1.01 8.01 -4.29
CA GLY A 142 1.87 6.84 -4.21
C GLY A 142 1.63 6.09 -2.91
N ILE A 143 1.60 4.76 -2.97
CA ILE A 143 1.36 3.93 -1.79
C ILE A 143 2.56 4.00 -0.83
N GLU A 144 2.31 4.44 0.41
CA GLU A 144 3.31 4.51 1.47
C GLU A 144 2.74 3.98 2.81
N GLU A 145 3.02 4.68 3.90
CA GLU A 145 2.52 4.40 5.24
C GLU A 145 1.55 5.52 5.69
N ALA A 146 0.64 5.20 6.60
CA ALA A 146 -0.35 6.16 7.11
C ALA A 146 0.29 7.46 7.65
N SER A 147 1.50 7.36 8.21
CA SER A 147 2.24 8.52 8.71
C SER A 147 2.63 9.50 7.60
N ALA A 148 3.05 9.00 6.44
CA ALA A 148 3.38 9.83 5.29
C ALA A 148 2.11 10.49 4.74
N ALA A 149 1.04 9.71 4.59
CA ALA A 149 -0.25 10.21 4.12
C ALA A 149 -0.80 11.37 4.97
N MET A 150 -0.69 11.27 6.30
CA MET A 150 -1.09 12.36 7.20
C MET A 150 -0.27 13.64 7.02
N VAL A 151 1.03 13.52 6.72
CA VAL A 151 1.91 14.69 6.53
C VAL A 151 1.69 15.31 5.15
N GLU A 152 1.56 14.49 4.11
CA GLU A 152 1.18 14.95 2.77
C GLU A 152 -0.18 15.65 2.78
N GLY A 153 -1.17 15.09 3.49
CA GLY A 153 -2.49 15.70 3.63
C GLY A 153 -2.45 17.06 4.31
N ARG A 154 -1.55 17.27 5.29
CA ARG A 154 -1.32 18.59 5.89
C ARG A 154 -0.77 19.58 4.88
N ILE A 155 0.25 19.18 4.11
CA ILE A 155 0.84 20.03 3.07
C ILE A 155 -0.23 20.41 2.04
N ALA A 156 -0.90 19.42 1.43
CA ALA A 156 -1.94 19.62 0.43
C ALA A 156 -3.09 20.51 0.95
N GLY A 157 -3.59 20.23 2.15
CA GLY A 157 -4.68 21.01 2.76
C GLY A 157 -4.29 22.46 3.05
N PHE A 158 -3.08 22.70 3.55
CA PHE A 158 -2.59 24.07 3.77
C PHE A 158 -2.40 24.83 2.46
N SER A 159 -1.86 24.17 1.44
CA SER A 159 -1.67 24.76 0.11
C SER A 159 -3.00 25.12 -0.54
N ALA A 160 -3.99 24.22 -0.51
CA ALA A 160 -5.32 24.47 -1.04
C ALA A 160 -6.01 25.62 -0.28
N ALA A 161 -5.93 25.65 1.05
CA ALA A 161 -6.50 26.74 1.84
C ALA A 161 -5.84 28.10 1.51
N LYS A 162 -4.52 28.12 1.31
CA LYS A 162 -3.78 29.32 0.90
C LYS A 162 -4.20 29.79 -0.50
N ALA A 163 -4.42 28.87 -1.44
CA ALA A 163 -4.90 29.19 -2.80
C ALA A 163 -6.29 29.85 -2.79
N LEU A 164 -7.14 29.51 -1.82
CA LEU A 164 -8.44 30.14 -1.59
C LEU A 164 -8.37 31.49 -0.85
N GLY A 165 -7.18 31.99 -0.51
CA GLY A 165 -6.98 33.25 0.20
C GLY A 165 -7.21 33.17 1.72
N CYS A 166 -7.33 31.96 2.28
CA CYS A 166 -7.44 31.79 3.74
C CYS A 166 -6.11 32.15 4.42
N LYS A 167 -6.19 32.73 5.63
CA LYS A 167 -5.01 32.96 6.47
C LYS A 167 -4.54 31.63 7.05
N VAL A 168 -3.39 31.15 6.59
CA VAL A 168 -2.78 29.90 7.04
C VAL A 168 -1.48 30.20 7.80
N LYS A 169 -1.20 29.46 8.87
CA LYS A 169 0.06 29.59 9.62
C LYS A 169 1.20 28.93 8.82
N GLU A 170 1.95 29.71 8.05
CA GLU A 170 2.91 29.23 7.04
C GLU A 170 4.09 28.40 7.59
N GLY A 171 4.38 28.49 8.89
CA GLY A 171 5.65 28.07 9.49
C GLY A 171 6.01 26.58 9.49
N SER A 172 5.37 25.73 8.69
CA SER A 172 5.51 24.27 8.82
C SER A 172 5.78 23.50 7.52
N PHE A 173 5.78 24.12 6.33
CA PHE A 173 6.04 23.35 5.09
C PHE A 173 7.41 22.68 5.09
N LYS A 174 8.47 23.43 5.44
CA LYS A 174 9.82 22.88 5.57
C LYS A 174 9.89 21.76 6.62
N GLU A 175 9.20 21.95 7.75
CA GLU A 175 9.14 20.95 8.83
C GLU A 175 8.44 19.66 8.38
N TYR A 176 7.34 19.78 7.63
CA TYR A 176 6.62 18.63 7.08
C TYR A 176 7.45 17.86 6.05
N TRP A 177 8.17 18.56 5.18
CA TRP A 177 9.12 17.92 4.26
C TRP A 177 10.26 17.21 5.01
N THR A 178 10.87 17.85 6.01
CA THR A 178 11.86 17.19 6.88
C THR A 178 11.28 15.95 7.56
N ARG A 179 10.02 16.01 8.00
CA ARG A 179 9.34 14.85 8.59
C ARG A 179 9.10 13.74 7.57
N LEU A 180 8.71 14.06 6.34
CA LEU A 180 8.58 13.08 5.26
C LEU A 180 9.93 12.44 4.95
N ASP A 181 11.01 13.21 4.91
CA ASP A 181 12.37 12.70 4.69
C ASP A 181 12.76 11.71 5.79
N HIS A 182 12.47 12.02 7.05
CA HIS A 182 12.69 11.10 8.18
C HIS A 182 11.86 9.82 8.07
N LEU A 183 10.56 9.93 7.72
CA LEU A 183 9.69 8.77 7.53
C LEU A 183 10.18 7.88 6.38
N ARG A 184 10.78 8.48 5.36
CA ARG A 184 11.30 7.79 4.18
C ARG A 184 12.74 7.36 4.33
N ALA A 185 13.46 7.67 5.41
CA ALA A 185 14.92 7.49 5.49
C ALA A 185 15.40 6.02 5.42
N GLY A 186 14.54 5.05 5.73
CA GLY A 186 14.89 3.62 5.69
C GLY A 186 15.00 3.03 4.29
N GLU A 187 15.40 1.75 4.23
CA GLU A 187 15.60 0.98 2.98
C GLU A 187 14.33 0.93 2.11
N VAL A 188 13.17 0.70 2.73
CA VAL A 188 11.87 0.69 2.02
C VAL A 188 11.59 2.05 1.37
N GLY A 189 11.99 3.14 2.03
CA GLY A 189 11.76 4.49 1.55
C GLY A 189 12.71 4.92 0.42
N GLU A 190 13.80 4.19 0.15
CA GLU A 190 14.68 4.47 -1.00
C GLU A 190 13.92 4.35 -2.32
N LYS A 191 13.15 3.26 -2.48
CA LYS A 191 12.30 3.05 -3.64
C LYS A 191 11.29 4.19 -3.79
N ILE A 192 10.64 4.57 -2.69
CA ILE A 192 9.65 5.65 -2.65
C ILE A 192 10.29 6.98 -3.09
N ARG A 193 11.42 7.38 -2.49
CA ARG A 193 12.13 8.61 -2.88
C ARG A 193 12.49 8.61 -4.37
N GLY A 194 13.00 7.48 -4.88
CA GLY A 194 13.29 7.33 -6.31
C GLY A 194 12.06 7.44 -7.21
N GLY A 195 10.89 7.01 -6.74
CA GLY A 195 9.62 7.22 -7.43
C GLY A 195 9.16 8.68 -7.41
N ILE A 196 9.23 9.32 -6.24
CA ILE A 196 8.87 10.73 -6.06
C ILE A 196 9.70 11.64 -6.96
N CYS A 197 11.01 11.42 -7.07
CA CYS A 197 11.88 12.21 -7.95
C CYS A 197 11.45 12.18 -9.43
N GLN A 198 10.69 11.17 -9.86
CA GLN A 198 10.22 11.07 -11.24
C GLN A 198 8.90 11.82 -11.49
N VAL A 199 8.18 12.20 -10.43
CA VAL A 199 6.84 12.82 -10.52
C VAL A 199 6.72 14.11 -9.72
N LEU A 200 7.79 14.55 -9.06
CA LEU A 200 7.89 15.82 -8.36
C LEU A 200 8.50 16.88 -9.29
N VAL A 201 7.87 18.05 -9.35
CA VAL A 201 8.34 19.20 -10.14
C VAL A 201 8.64 20.39 -9.22
N ASP A 202 9.62 21.23 -9.59
CA ASP A 202 10.00 22.40 -8.78
C ASP A 202 8.90 23.47 -8.70
N GLY A 203 8.03 23.49 -9.70
CA GLY A 203 6.86 24.34 -9.79
C GLY A 203 6.15 24.12 -11.12
N TRP A 204 4.93 24.63 -11.22
CA TRP A 204 4.20 24.67 -12.49
C TRP A 204 4.49 26.01 -13.16
N GLU A 205 4.89 25.97 -14.44
CA GLU A 205 4.97 27.20 -15.26
C GLU A 205 3.59 27.88 -15.27
N ALA A 206 3.61 29.21 -15.15
CA ALA A 206 2.41 30.05 -15.06
C ALA A 206 1.75 30.25 -16.43
#